data_AF-A0A9E2C1X2-F1
#
_entry.id   AF-A0A9E2C1X2-F1
#
_cell.length_a   1.000
_cell.length_b   1.000
_cell.length_c   1.000
_cell.angle_alpha   90.00
_cell.angle_beta   90.00
_cell.angle_gamma   90.00
#
_symmetry.space_group_name_H-M   'P 1'
#
loop_
_entity.id
_entity.type
_entity.pdbx_description
1 polymer ?
#
loop_
_entity_poly.entity_id
_entity_poly.type
_entity_poly.pdbx_seq_one_letter_code
_entity_poly.pdbx_strand_id
1 'polypeptide(L)'
;NTTNKLVDELRKVYQNGSETVQINSAPGLLTVFFSTTSVSDFRSAKAQDSVKYGRFFHNMLNNGVYLPPSPYEAWFISSEHDDDTIAKTCQIVENSLDSMRL
;
A
#
# COMPACT_ATOMS: atom_id res chain seq x y z
N ASN A 1 -9.23 2.07 -15.10
CA ASN A 1 -7.82 2.37 -15.45
C ASN A 1 -6.92 1.54 -14.52
N THR A 2 -5.62 1.43 -14.80
CA THR A 2 -4.66 0.61 -14.03
C THR A 2 -4.66 0.93 -12.54
N THR A 3 -4.78 2.21 -12.17
CA THR A 3 -4.87 2.64 -10.77
C THR A 3 -6.07 2.04 -10.05
N ASN A 4 -7.27 2.11 -10.63
CA ASN A 4 -8.47 1.55 -10.00
C ASN A 4 -8.34 0.03 -9.80
N LYS A 5 -7.82 -0.69 -10.80
CA LYS A 5 -7.59 -2.14 -10.68
C LYS A 5 -6.68 -2.45 -9.47
N LEU A 6 -5.52 -1.81 -9.38
CA LEU A 6 -4.59 -2.02 -8.27
C LEU A 6 -5.21 -1.66 -6.93
N VAL A 7 -5.89 -0.52 -6.84
CA VAL A 7 -6.54 -0.07 -5.59
C VAL A 7 -7.62 -1.07 -5.14
N ASP A 8 -8.43 -1.58 -6.06
CA ASP A 8 -9.50 -2.53 -5.74
C ASP A 8 -8.93 -3.87 -5.27
N GLU A 9 -7.85 -4.38 -5.88
CA GLU A 9 -7.18 -5.58 -5.41
C GLU A 9 -6.47 -5.37 -4.05
N LEU A 10 -5.78 -4.25 -3.86
CA LEU A 10 -5.18 -3.91 -2.56
C LEU A 10 -6.25 -3.86 -1.46
N ARG A 11 -7.41 -3.24 -1.71
CA ARG A 11 -8.50 -3.20 -0.75
C ARG A 11 -8.97 -4.59 -0.33
N LYS A 12 -9.06 -5.54 -1.26
CA LYS A 12 -9.40 -6.94 -0.93
C LYS A 12 -8.33 -7.58 -0.05
N VAL A 13 -7.05 -7.38 -0.36
CA VAL A 13 -5.93 -7.89 0.45
C VAL A 13 -6.00 -7.35 1.88
N TYR A 14 -6.16 -6.03 2.05
CA TYR A 14 -6.25 -5.43 3.39
C TYR A 14 -7.54 -5.79 4.14
N GLN A 15 -8.66 -6.04 3.44
CA GLN A 15 -9.90 -6.52 4.07
C GLN A 15 -9.76 -7.92 4.67
N ASN A 16 -8.94 -8.77 4.07
CA ASN A 16 -8.68 -10.13 4.55
C ASN A 16 -7.46 -10.22 5.48
N GLY A 17 -6.61 -9.18 5.49
CA GLY A 17 -5.38 -9.12 6.26
C GLY A 17 -5.57 -8.67 7.71
N SER A 18 -4.47 -8.63 8.47
CA SER A 18 -4.45 -8.24 9.88
C SER A 18 -4.31 -6.74 10.13
N GLU A 19 -4.02 -5.95 9.10
CA GLU A 19 -3.73 -4.52 9.23
C GLU A 19 -4.86 -3.69 8.63
N THR A 20 -5.34 -2.73 9.41
CA THR A 20 -6.30 -1.72 8.91
C THR A 20 -5.52 -0.56 8.31
N VAL A 21 -5.83 -0.23 7.06
CA VAL A 21 -5.22 0.87 6.33
C VAL A 21 -6.29 1.78 5.72
N GLN A 22 -5.90 3.02 5.42
CA GLN A 22 -6.64 3.88 4.49
C GLN A 22 -5.90 3.95 3.16
N ILE A 23 -6.64 3.84 2.07
CA ILE A 23 -6.10 4.01 0.71
C ILE A 23 -6.76 5.22 0.07
N ASN A 24 -5.96 6.26 -0.14
CA ASN A 24 -6.34 7.40 -0.96
C ASN A 24 -5.79 7.19 -2.37
N SER A 25 -6.55 7.57 -3.39
CA SER A 25 -6.15 7.38 -4.79
C SER A 25 -6.71 8.46 -5.71
N ALA A 26 -5.96 8.79 -6.75
CA ALA A 26 -6.40 9.56 -7.91
C ALA A 26 -5.79 8.92 -9.18
N PRO A 27 -6.26 9.24 -10.39
CA PRO A 27 -5.70 8.65 -11.61
C PRO A 27 -4.16 8.79 -11.65
N GLY A 28 -3.44 7.67 -11.75
CA GLY A 28 -1.98 7.62 -11.79
C GLY A 28 -1.27 7.57 -10.43
N LEU A 29 -1.99 7.67 -9.30
CA LEU A 29 -1.37 7.67 -7.97
C LEU A 29 -2.24 7.07 -6.87
N LEU A 30 -1.60 6.44 -5.87
CA LEU A 30 -2.26 6.06 -4.62
C LEU A 30 -1.32 6.25 -3.44
N THR A 31 -1.86 6.35 -2.22
CA THR A 31 -1.08 6.26 -0.98
C THR A 31 -1.77 5.31 -0.03
N VAL A 32 -1.00 4.42 0.59
CA VAL A 32 -1.44 3.53 1.66
C VAL A 32 -1.00 4.13 2.99
N PHE A 33 -1.96 4.45 3.85
CA PHE A 33 -1.74 4.93 5.21
C PHE A 33 -2.05 3.82 6.20
N PHE A 34 -1.09 3.47 7.08
CA PHE A 34 -1.35 2.55 8.20
C PHE A 34 -2.13 3.28 9.30
N SER A 35 -3.43 3.45 9.06
CA SER A 35 -4.35 4.24 9.87
C SER A 35 -5.74 3.60 9.91
N THR A 36 -6.35 3.60 11.09
CA THR A 36 -7.74 3.16 11.30
C THR A 36 -8.77 4.26 11.03
N THR A 37 -8.33 5.51 10.89
CA THR A 37 -9.19 6.67 10.62
C THR A 37 -8.88 7.27 9.26
N SER A 38 -9.89 7.86 8.62
CA SER A 38 -9.75 8.57 7.34
C SER A 38 -8.60 9.60 7.36
N VAL A 39 -7.88 9.67 6.25
CA VAL A 39 -6.76 10.60 6.06
C VAL A 39 -7.14 11.62 4.99
N SER A 40 -7.33 12.87 5.39
CA SER A 40 -7.78 13.96 4.50
C SER A 40 -6.94 15.23 4.60
N ASP A 41 -6.00 15.28 5.55
CA ASP A 41 -5.08 16.38 5.74
C ASP A 41 -3.71 15.87 6.24
N PHE A 42 -2.73 16.77 6.30
CA PHE A 42 -1.39 16.38 6.76
C PHE A 42 -1.36 15.92 8.22
N ARG A 43 -2.26 16.45 9.07
CA ARG A 43 -2.31 16.06 10.49
C ARG A 43 -2.76 14.61 10.65
N SER A 44 -3.81 14.21 9.95
CA SER A 44 -4.29 12.83 9.88
C SER A 44 -3.28 11.90 9.21
N ALA A 45 -2.57 12.35 8.16
CA ALA A 45 -1.48 11.58 7.56
C ALA A 45 -0.32 11.35 8.54
N LYS A 46 0.01 12.35 9.35
CA LYS A 46 1.07 12.25 10.38
C LYS A 46 0.69 11.33 11.54
N ALA A 47 -0.60 11.13 11.80
CA ALA A 47 -1.09 10.27 12.86
C ALA A 47 -1.01 8.76 12.54
N GLN A 48 -0.69 8.38 11.31
CA GLN A 48 -0.53 6.97 10.91
C GLN A 48 0.65 6.30 11.63
N ASP A 49 0.65 4.96 11.64
CA ASP A 49 1.77 4.16 12.14
C ASP A 49 2.94 4.12 11.12
N SER A 50 3.83 5.11 11.23
CA SER A 50 5.03 5.21 10.38
C SER A 50 6.05 4.09 10.63
N VAL A 51 6.05 3.46 11.81
CA VAL A 51 6.95 2.33 12.12
C VAL A 51 6.48 1.07 11.39
N LYS A 52 5.17 0.81 11.37
CA LYS A 52 4.57 -0.26 10.55
C LYS A 52 4.83 -0.03 9.07
N TYR A 53 4.67 1.21 8.59
CA TYR A 53 5.01 1.52 7.20
C TYR A 53 6.48 1.20 6.89
N GLY A 54 7.42 1.56 7.77
CA GLY A 54 8.84 1.25 7.57
C GLY A 54 9.11 -0.26 7.46
N ARG A 55 8.50 -1.07 8.35
CA ARG A 55 8.59 -2.55 8.27
C ARG A 55 8.02 -3.07 6.95
N PHE A 56 6.84 -2.59 6.58
CA PHE A 56 6.17 -2.93 5.34
C PHE A 56 7.02 -2.55 4.11
N PHE A 57 7.55 -1.33 4.04
CA PHE A 57 8.43 -0.86 2.97
C PHE A 57 9.63 -1.78 2.79
N HIS A 58 10.34 -2.14 3.87
CA HIS A 58 11.48 -3.03 3.77
C HIS A 58 11.11 -4.44 3.33
N ASN A 59 9.98 -4.98 3.80
CA ASN A 59 9.47 -6.27 3.33
C ASN A 59 9.16 -6.24 1.82
N MET A 60 8.47 -5.19 1.35
CA MET A 60 8.15 -5.02 -0.07
C MET A 60 9.43 -4.91 -0.92
N LEU A 61 10.39 -4.09 -0.47
CA LEU A 61 11.69 -3.91 -1.13
C LEU A 61 12.47 -5.22 -1.21
N ASN A 62 12.54 -5.99 -0.12
CA ASN A 62 13.22 -7.28 -0.08
C ASN A 62 12.59 -8.33 -1.01
N ASN A 63 11.32 -8.16 -1.37
CA ASN A 63 10.58 -9.01 -2.31
C ASN A 63 10.50 -8.43 -3.73
N GLY A 64 11.28 -7.38 -4.03
CA GLY A 64 11.41 -6.82 -5.37
C GLY A 64 10.33 -5.82 -5.78
N VAL A 65 9.57 -5.28 -4.82
CA VAL A 65 8.62 -4.18 -5.06
C VAL A 65 9.15 -2.92 -4.39
N TYR A 66 9.63 -1.98 -5.21
CA TYR A 66 10.15 -0.71 -4.71
C TYR A 66 9.03 0.33 -4.57
N LEU A 67 8.57 0.49 -3.33
CA LEU A 67 7.62 1.54 -2.96
C LEU A 67 8.35 2.86 -2.68
N PRO A 68 7.64 3.99 -2.55
CA PRO A 68 8.24 5.21 -2.04
C PRO A 68 8.85 5.00 -0.64
N PRO A 69 10.04 5.54 -0.33
CA PRO A 69 10.71 5.35 0.95
C PRO A 69 10.13 6.22 2.10
N SER A 70 8.92 6.73 1.95
CA SER A 70 8.26 7.59 2.94
C SER A 70 6.76 7.30 3.05
N PRO A 71 6.19 7.22 4.28
CA PRO A 71 4.76 7.02 4.50
C PRO A 71 3.89 8.21 4.05
N TYR A 72 4.51 9.30 3.59
CA TYR A 72 3.84 10.51 3.13
C TYR A 72 3.88 10.69 1.61
N GLU A 73 4.43 9.71 0.88
CA GLU A 73 4.57 9.74 -0.57
C GLU A 73 3.49 8.90 -1.28
N ALA A 74 3.28 9.22 -2.56
CA ALA A 74 2.37 8.48 -3.42
C ALA A 74 3.13 7.43 -4.24
N TRP A 75 2.50 6.28 -4.43
CA TRP A 75 2.91 5.28 -5.41
C TRP A 75 2.47 5.78 -6.79
N PHE A 76 3.42 5.93 -7.71
CA PHE A 76 3.13 6.33 -9.08
C PHE A 76 2.84 5.12 -9.94
N ILE A 77 1.72 5.17 -10.68
CA ILE A 77 1.19 4.01 -11.40
C ILE A 77 1.20 4.35 -12.89
N SER A 78 2.04 3.62 -13.64
CA SER A 78 2.10 3.64 -15.10
C SER A 78 1.07 2.69 -15.72
N SER A 79 0.65 2.96 -16.97
CA SER A 79 -0.11 2.03 -17.81
C SER A 79 0.63 0.72 -18.11
N GLU A 80 1.96 0.72 -18.00
CA GLU A 80 2.80 -0.47 -18.20
C GLU A 80 2.69 -1.51 -17.07
N HIS A 81 2.08 -1.15 -15.92
CA HIS A 81 1.80 -2.14 -14.89
C HIS A 81 0.59 -2.97 -15.34
N ASP A 82 0.87 -4.14 -15.90
CA ASP A 82 -0.11 -5.11 -16.36
C ASP A 82 -0.75 -5.90 -15.20
N ASP A 83 -1.70 -6.77 -15.55
CA ASP A 83 -2.48 -7.53 -14.57
C ASP A 83 -1.58 -8.52 -13.78
N ASP A 84 -0.51 -9.05 -14.40
CA ASP A 84 0.47 -9.91 -13.73
C ASP A 84 1.30 -9.14 -12.69
N THR A 85 1.73 -7.92 -13.04
CA THR A 85 2.47 -7.05 -12.12
C THR A 85 1.60 -6.64 -10.93
N ILE A 86 0.31 -6.35 -11.17
CA ILE A 86 -0.66 -6.07 -10.11
C ILE A 86 -0.83 -7.29 -9.21
N ALA A 87 -1.09 -8.47 -9.77
CA ALA A 87 -1.30 -9.70 -9.01
C ALA A 87 -0.08 -10.04 -8.14
N LYS A 88 1.14 -9.97 -8.71
CA LYS A 88 2.39 -10.19 -7.98
C LYS A 88 2.57 -9.18 -6.85
N THR A 89 2.28 -7.91 -7.09
CA THR A 89 2.37 -6.86 -6.08
C THR A 89 1.42 -7.14 -4.92
N CYS A 90 0.16 -7.46 -5.21
CA CYS A 90 -0.84 -7.81 -4.19
C CYS A 90 -0.46 -9.05 -3.37
N GLN A 91 0.10 -10.09 -4.02
CA GLN A 91 0.58 -11.27 -3.30
C GLN A 91 1.73 -10.94 -2.34
N ILE A 92 2.65 -10.05 -2.75
CA ILE A 92 3.76 -9.62 -1.89
C ILE A 92 3.25 -8.77 -0.73
N VAL A 93 2.23 -7.92 -0.96
CA VAL A 93 1.55 -7.19 0.13
C VAL A 93 0.99 -8.17 1.15
N GLU A 94 0.21 -9.16 0.72
CA GLU A 94 -0.37 -10.19 1.60
C GLU A 94 0.71 -10.89 2.43
N ASN A 95 1.76 -11.40 1.78
CA ASN A 95 2.89 -12.05 2.45
C ASN A 95 3.60 -11.13 3.46
N SER A 96 3.76 -9.85 3.12
CA SER A 96 4.34 -8.86 4.02
C SER A 96 3.47 -8.68 5.27
N LEU A 97 2.15 -8.56 5.11
CA LEU A 97 1.23 -8.40 6.23
C LEU A 97 1.29 -9.61 7.17
N ASP A 98 1.32 -10.83 6.63
CA ASP A 98 1.44 -12.05 7.42
C ASP A 98 2.77 -12.10 8.19
N SER A 99 3.88 -11.73 7.55
CA SER A 99 5.19 -11.70 8.22
C SER A 99 5.28 -10.66 9.34
N MET A 100 4.49 -9.59 9.28
CA MET A 100 4.49 -8.53 10.29
C MET A 100 3.75 -8.91 11.58
N ARG A 101 2.98 -10.01 11.55
CA ARG A 101 2.26 -10.58 12.72
C ARG A 101 3.16 -11.37 13.67
N LEU A 102 4.29 -11.86 13.16
CA LEU A 102 5.32 -12.61 13.89
C LEU A 102 6.25 -11.65 14.65
#